data_AF-A0A839IZW8-F1
#
_entry.id   AF-A0A839IZW8-F1
#
_cell.length_a   1.000
_cell.length_b   1.000
_cell.length_c   1.000
_cell.angle_alpha   90.00
_cell.angle_beta   90.00
_cell.angle_gamma   90.00
#
_symmetry.space_group_name_H-M   'P 1'
#
loop_
_entity.id
_entity.type
_entity.pdbx_description
1 polymer ?
#
loop_
_entity_poly.entity_id
_entity_poly.type
_entity_poly.pdbx_seq_one_letter_code
_entity_poly.pdbx_strand_id
1 'polypeptide(L)' 'MGNALEFIKGVDKLHAFYTEHVRMLAHAYDLTDEEAARVLDNYDFRNVARSILRPPRVDVMDDTFKQQ' A
#
# COMPACT_ATOMS: atom_id res chain seq x y z
N MET A 1 -7.30 -23.23 11.32
CA MET A 1 -7.73 -22.15 10.40
C MET A 1 -7.44 -20.73 10.91
N GLY A 2 -7.19 -20.51 12.21
CA GLY A 2 -6.86 -19.17 12.74
C GLY A 2 -5.56 -18.55 12.19
N ASN A 3 -4.47 -19.31 12.13
CA ASN A 3 -3.16 -18.82 11.64
C ASN A 3 -3.20 -18.31 10.18
N ALA A 4 -3.93 -18.99 9.29
CA ALA A 4 -4.09 -18.54 7.90
C ALA A 4 -4.84 -17.19 7.79
N LEU A 5 -5.85 -16.97 8.62
CA LEU A 5 -6.58 -15.70 8.65
C LEU A 5 -5.72 -14.56 9.21
N GLU A 6 -4.93 -14.82 10.24
CA GLU A 6 -3.98 -13.85 10.80
C GLU A 6 -2.88 -13.50 9.79
N PHE A 7 -2.38 -14.49 9.05
CA PHE A 7 -1.43 -14.28 7.96
C PHE A 7 -2.00 -13.34 6.90
N ILE A 8 -3.22 -13.57 6.41
CA ILE A 8 -3.85 -12.71 5.41
C ILE A 8 -4.05 -11.29 5.94
N LYS A 9 -4.44 -11.11 7.20
CA LYS A 9 -4.51 -9.78 7.83
C LYS A 9 -3.14 -9.09 7.89
N GLY A 10 -2.07 -9.83 8.17
CA GLY A 10 -0.71 -9.31 8.14
C GLY A 10 -0.28 -8.86 6.74
N VAL A 11 -0.59 -9.67 5.72
CA VAL A 11 -0.33 -9.33 4.31
C VAL A 11 -1.10 -8.08 3.89
N ASP A 12 -2.37 -7.93 4.27
CA ASP A 12 -3.17 -6.73 3.94
C ASP A 12 -2.60 -5.45 4.57
N LYS A 13 -2.12 -5.53 5.83
CA LYS A 13 -1.42 -4.40 6.47
C LYS A 13 -0.12 -4.05 5.74
N LEU A 14 0.72 -5.04 5.46
CA LEU A 14 1.95 -4.84 4.68
C LEU A 14 1.64 -4.23 3.31
N HIS A 15 0.54 -4.68 2.69
CA HIS A 15 0.03 -4.14 1.44
C HIS A 15 -0.26 -2.65 1.50
N ALA A 16 -0.99 -2.20 2.53
CA ALA A 16 -1.26 -0.79 2.73
C ALA A 16 0.04 0.01 2.89
N PHE A 17 0.96 -0.43 3.77
CA PHE A 17 2.22 0.27 4.02
C PHE A 17 3.09 0.43 2.77
N TYR A 18 3.33 -0.64 2.02
CA TYR A 18 4.15 -0.51 0.82
C TYR A 18 3.47 0.37 -0.24
N THR A 19 2.12 0.37 -0.30
CA THR A 19 1.38 1.19 -1.28
C THR A 19 1.62 2.67 -1.01
N GLU A 20 1.64 3.09 0.27
CA GLU A 20 1.99 4.47 0.63
C GLU A 20 3.45 4.80 0.29
N HIS A 21 4.39 3.89 0.55
CA HIS A 21 5.78 4.10 0.17
C HIS A 21 5.96 4.27 -1.35
N VAL A 22 5.17 3.54 -2.15
CA VAL A 22 5.20 3.69 -3.61
C VAL A 22 4.65 5.06 -4.04
N ARG A 23 3.58 5.57 -3.40
CA ARG A 23 3.11 6.95 -3.67
C ARG A 23 4.15 8.00 -3.29
N MET A 24 4.74 7.87 -2.11
CA MET A 24 5.80 8.76 -1.66
C MET A 24 6.98 8.76 -2.64
N LEU A 25 7.36 7.58 -3.14
CA LEU A 25 8.40 7.45 -4.16
C LEU A 25 7.98 8.12 -5.48
N ALA A 26 6.75 7.91 -5.94
CA ALA A 26 6.23 8.58 -7.14
C ALA A 26 6.33 10.10 -7.03
N HIS A 27 5.89 10.66 -5.90
CA HIS A 27 5.94 12.12 -5.67
C HIS A 27 7.37 12.65 -5.57
N ALA A 28 8.30 11.86 -5.02
CA ALA A 28 9.72 12.23 -5.01
C ALA A 28 10.37 12.29 -6.41
N TYR A 29 9.74 11.68 -7.41
CA TYR A 29 10.12 11.74 -8.83
C TYR A 29 9.19 12.65 -9.65
N ASP A 30 8.43 13.53 -8.98
CA ASP A 30 7.47 14.46 -9.60
C ASP A 30 6.38 13.77 -10.46
N LEU A 31 6.02 12.53 -10.12
CA LEU A 31 4.93 11.79 -10.78
C LEU A 31 3.64 11.90 -9.98
N THR A 32 2.53 12.12 -10.67
CA THR A 32 1.19 11.91 -10.12
C THR A 32 0.92 10.43 -9.86
N ASP A 33 -0.05 10.11 -9.00
CA ASP A 33 -0.45 8.72 -8.73
C ASP A 33 -0.91 8.01 -10.02
N GLU A 34 -1.57 8.72 -10.94
CA GLU A 34 -1.99 8.22 -12.24
C GLU A 34 -0.82 7.92 -13.18
N GLU A 35 0.18 8.79 -13.23
CA GLU A 35 1.39 8.57 -14.04
C GLU A 35 2.20 7.40 -13.51
N ALA A 36 2.41 7.35 -12.20
CA ALA A 36 3.05 6.21 -11.55
C ALA A 36 2.29 4.91 -11.80
N ALA A 37 0.96 4.93 -11.78
CA ALA A 37 0.15 3.75 -12.04
C ALA A 37 0.35 3.23 -13.47
N ARG A 38 0.41 4.13 -14.46
CA ARG A 38 0.70 3.77 -15.85
C ARG A 38 2.10 3.18 -16.00
N VAL A 39 3.11 3.77 -15.35
CA VAL A 39 4.47 3.23 -15.36
C VAL A 39 4.46 1.82 -14.75
N LEU A 40 3.89 1.65 -13.56
CA LEU A 40 3.83 0.34 -12.89
C LEU A 40 3.11 -0.73 -13.72
N ASP A 41 2.02 -0.37 -14.42
CA ASP A 41 1.28 -1.30 -15.29
C ASP A 41 2.12 -1.75 -16.49
N ASN A 42 2.92 -0.85 -17.08
CA ASN A 42 3.84 -1.17 -18.18
C ASN A 42 4.96 -2.15 -17.77
N TYR A 43 5.30 -2.23 -16.48
CA TYR A 43 6.29 -3.15 -15.92
C TYR A 43 5.65 -4.35 -15.20
N ASP A 44 4.37 -4.62 -15.45
CA ASP A 44 3.61 -5.76 -14.91
C ASP A 44 3.38 -5.74 -13.39
N PHE A 45 3.58 -4.59 -12.73
CA PHE A 45 3.25 -4.37 -11.31
C PHE A 45 1.75 -4.05 -11.10
N ARG A 46 0.86 -4.81 -11.75
CA ARG A 46 -0.58 -4.48 -11.87
C ARG A 46 -1.31 -4.32 -10.54
N ASN A 47 -0.95 -5.12 -9.54
CA ASN A 47 -1.55 -5.04 -8.21
C ASN A 47 -1.22 -3.71 -7.53
N VAL A 48 0.02 -3.25 -7.67
CA VAL A 48 0.49 -1.98 -7.10
C VAL A 48 -0.11 -0.82 -7.89
N ALA A 49 -0.06 -0.88 -9.23
CA ALA A 49 -0.64 0.11 -10.13
C ALA A 49 -2.11 0.42 -9.79
N ARG A 50 -2.92 -0.60 -9.52
CA ARG A 50 -4.33 -0.42 -9.11
C ARG A 50 -4.50 0.10 -7.70
N SER A 51 -3.59 -0.26 -6.81
CA SER A 51 -3.71 0.05 -5.39
C SER A 51 -3.31 1.47 -5.07
N ILE A 52 -2.31 2.02 -5.76
CA ILE A 52 -1.88 3.40 -5.54
C ILE A 52 -2.95 4.41 -5.96
N LEU A 53 -3.88 4.06 -6.85
CA LEU A 53 -5.00 4.93 -7.25
C LEU A 53 -6.14 5.00 -6.24
N ARG A 54 -6.12 4.18 -5.18
CA ARG A 54 -7.16 4.22 -4.13
C ARG A 54 -6.73 5.21 -3.06
N PRO A 55 -7.64 5.91 -2.37
CA PRO A 55 -7.25 6.74 -1.24
C PRO A 55 -6.49 5.90 -0.18
N PRO A 56 -5.55 6.53 0.56
CA PRO A 56 -4.82 5.86 1.63
C PRO A 56 -5.79 5.17 2.58
N ARG A 57 -5.64 3.86 2.76
CA ARG A 57 -6.37 3.10 3.78
C ARG A 57 -5.64 3.22 5.11
N VAL A 58 -5.25 4.44 5.47
CA VAL A 58 -4.79 4.71 6.82
C VAL A 58 -6.07 4.86 7.64
N ASP A 59 -6.69 3.73 7.98
CA ASP A 59 -7.31 3.65 9.29
C ASP A 59 -6.15 4.00 10.24
N VAL A 60 -6.25 5.20 10.83
CA VAL A 60 -5.27 5.77 11.76
C VAL A 60 -4.77 4.61 12.61
N MET A 61 -3.52 4.25 12.33
CA MET A 61 -2.81 3.12 12.91
C MET A 61 -3.14 3.13 14.40
N ASP A 62 -4.06 2.25 14.79
CA ASP A 62 -4.69 2.23 16.11
C ASP A 62 -3.54 2.29 17.11
N ASP A 63 -3.48 3.39 17.87
CA ASP A 63 -2.42 3.80 18.80
C ASP A 63 -2.29 2.81 19.99
N THR A 64 -2.69 1.56 19.81
CA THR A 64 -2.67 0.46 20.79
C THR A 64 -1.35 -0.31 20.84
N PHE A 65 -0.33 0.08 20.05
CA PHE A 65 1.04 -0.39 20.27
C PHE A 65 1.83 0.45 21.29
N LYS A 66 1.19 1.39 22.00
CA LYS A 66 1.74 1.95 23.23
C LYS A 66 1.10 1.31 24.46
N GLN A 67 1.96 0.57 25.18
CA GLN A 67 1.80 0.05 26.55
C GLN A 67 1.21 -1.35 26.68
N GLN A 68 2.01 -2.36 26.34
CA GLN A 68 2.18 -3.56 27.18
C GLN A 68 3.62 -3.58 27.70
#